data_AF-A0A7C5UGI3-F1
#
_entry.id   AF-A0A7C5UGI3-F1
#
_cell.length_a   1.000
_cell.length_b   1.000
_cell.length_c   1.000
_cell.angle_alpha   90.00
_cell.angle_beta   90.00
_cell.angle_gamma   90.00
#
_symmetry.space_group_name_H-M   'P 1'
#
loop_
_entity.id
_entity.type
_entity.pdbx_description
1 polymer ?
#
loop_
_entity_poly.entity_id
_entity_poly.type
_entity_poly.pdbx_seq_one_letter_code
_entity_poly.pdbx_strand_id
1 'polypeptide(L)'
;MRLSLGGTWWLTEFELGEGERQGAFTPNFQLPPERTIPAQVPGVVHLDLMRTGKLPDPFYRLNELVVKWVEEREWWYRRDFEVPAELLSHDAVELVFHGLDTAAT
;
A
#
# COMPACT_ATOMS: atom_id res chain seq x y z
N MET A 1 6.37 -19.24 -15.39
CA MET A 1 6.23 -19.34 -13.91
C MET A 1 5.42 -18.15 -13.40
N ARG A 2 4.68 -18.25 -12.27
CA ARG A 2 3.99 -17.11 -11.64
C ARG A 2 4.40 -16.98 -10.17
N LEU A 3 4.89 -15.81 -9.78
CA LEU A 3 5.11 -15.44 -8.39
C LEU A 3 3.96 -14.54 -7.91
N SER A 4 3.29 -14.92 -6.82
CA SER A 4 2.26 -14.07 -6.21
C SER A 4 2.92 -13.11 -5.22
N LEU A 5 2.63 -11.82 -5.35
CA LEU A 5 3.05 -10.78 -4.41
C LEU A 5 1.96 -10.47 -3.36
N GLY A 6 0.95 -11.33 -3.21
CA GLY A 6 -0.06 -11.21 -2.15
C GLY A 6 0.50 -11.46 -0.74
N GLY A 7 -0.27 -11.10 0.28
CA GLY A 7 0.10 -11.21 1.70
C GLY A 7 0.44 -9.84 2.30
N THR A 8 1.42 -9.79 3.19
CA THR A 8 1.75 -8.59 3.94
C THR A 8 2.62 -7.62 3.13
N TRP A 9 2.25 -6.36 3.21
CA TRP A 9 2.93 -5.19 2.65
C TRP A 9 3.10 -4.15 3.76
N TRP A 10 3.86 -3.11 3.48
CA TRP A 10 3.91 -1.89 4.28
C TRP A 10 3.04 -0.82 3.65
N LEU A 11 2.34 -0.05 4.47
CA LEU A 11 1.49 1.06 4.07
C LEU A 11 1.86 2.29 4.89
N THR A 12 2.05 3.42 4.22
CA THR A 12 2.24 4.72 4.86
C THR A 12 1.40 5.79 4.18
N GLU A 13 1.11 6.86 4.90
CA GLU A 13 0.41 8.04 4.38
C GLU A 13 1.38 9.21 4.09
N PHE A 14 0.97 10.08 3.19
CA PHE A 14 1.52 11.42 3.02
C PHE A 14 0.40 12.45 2.77
N GLU A 15 0.75 13.74 2.83
CA GLU A 15 -0.11 14.79 2.24
C GLU A 15 -0.11 14.66 0.71
N LEU A 16 -1.15 15.17 0.05
CA LEU A 16 -1.29 15.03 -1.40
C LEU A 16 -0.08 15.58 -2.19
N GLY A 17 0.51 14.71 -3.00
CA GLY A 17 1.69 14.92 -3.83
C GLY A 17 3.04 14.92 -3.09
N GLU A 18 3.06 14.79 -1.76
CA GLU A 18 4.31 14.88 -0.99
C GLU A 18 5.19 13.65 -1.13
N GLY A 19 4.62 12.45 -1.21
CA GLY A 19 5.37 11.20 -1.35
C GLY A 19 6.18 11.17 -2.64
N GLU A 20 5.61 11.63 -3.76
CA GLU A 20 6.39 11.77 -5.00
C GLU A 20 7.48 12.83 -4.87
N ARG A 21 7.18 14.00 -4.29
CA ARG A 21 8.16 15.07 -4.04
C ARG A 21 9.32 14.61 -3.16
N GLN A 22 9.05 13.71 -2.22
CA GLN A 22 10.04 13.12 -1.32
C GLN A 22 10.72 11.87 -1.91
N GLY A 23 10.26 11.37 -3.05
CA GLY A 23 10.85 10.21 -3.74
C GLY A 23 10.46 8.85 -3.17
N ALA A 24 9.25 8.72 -2.62
CA ALA A 24 8.73 7.49 -2.01
C ALA A 24 8.68 6.28 -2.98
N PHE A 25 8.66 6.52 -4.29
CA PHE A 25 8.74 5.49 -5.34
C PHE A 25 10.15 4.92 -5.53
N THR A 26 11.18 5.56 -4.96
CA THR A 26 12.56 5.09 -5.15
C THR A 26 12.86 3.84 -4.30
N PRO A 27 13.63 2.87 -4.81
CA PRO A 27 13.90 1.62 -4.09
C PRO A 27 14.52 1.82 -2.70
N ASN A 28 15.37 2.83 -2.54
CA ASN A 28 16.12 3.09 -1.31
C ASN A 28 15.45 4.11 -0.38
N PHE A 29 14.25 4.60 -0.70
CA PHE A 29 13.52 5.50 0.19
C PHE A 29 13.22 4.78 1.51
N GLN A 30 13.37 5.43 2.65
CA GLN A 30 13.00 4.84 3.93
C GLN A 30 11.60 5.34 4.32
N LEU A 31 10.66 4.41 4.42
CA LEU A 31 9.33 4.76 4.90
C LEU A 31 9.40 5.28 6.35
N PRO A 32 8.66 6.33 6.69
CA PRO A 32 8.65 6.90 8.04
C PRO A 32 8.07 5.85 9.02
N PRO A 33 8.89 5.29 9.94
CA PRO A 33 8.48 4.15 10.76
C PRO A 33 7.32 4.48 11.70
N GLU A 34 7.16 5.74 12.11
CA GLU A 34 6.09 6.19 12.99
C GLU A 34 4.71 6.27 12.30
N ARG A 35 4.70 6.33 10.96
CA ARG A 35 3.47 6.41 10.14
C ARG A 35 3.21 5.13 9.34
N THR A 36 4.18 4.22 9.32
CA THR A 36 4.09 2.97 8.56
C THR A 36 3.38 1.89 9.36
N ILE A 37 2.45 1.19 8.71
CA ILE A 37 1.70 0.06 9.27
C ILE A 37 1.76 -1.16 8.35
N PRO A 38 1.55 -2.38 8.88
CA PRO A 38 1.33 -3.54 8.05
C PRO A 38 -0.01 -3.43 7.30
N ALA A 39 0.00 -3.84 6.04
CA ALA A 39 -1.14 -3.89 5.15
C ALA A 39 -1.29 -5.27 4.50
N GLN A 40 -2.50 -5.60 4.06
CA GLN A 40 -2.78 -6.90 3.42
C GLN A 40 -3.21 -6.69 1.97
N VAL A 41 -2.58 -7.44 1.05
CA VAL A 41 -2.92 -7.44 -0.37
C VAL A 41 -3.37 -8.85 -0.79
N PRO A 42 -4.57 -9.00 -1.38
CA PRO A 42 -5.55 -7.95 -1.69
C PRO A 42 -6.23 -7.39 -0.44
N GLY A 43 -6.58 -6.10 -0.47
CA GLY A 43 -7.18 -5.38 0.64
C GLY A 43 -7.46 -3.92 0.30
N VAL A 44 -7.84 -3.14 1.30
CA VAL A 44 -8.10 -1.69 1.20
C VAL A 44 -7.53 -0.99 2.43
N VAL A 45 -7.09 0.26 2.25
CA VAL A 45 -6.48 1.11 3.29
C VAL A 45 -7.31 1.14 4.58
N HIS A 46 -8.63 1.30 4.46
CA HIS A 46 -9.55 1.37 5.60
C HIS A 46 -9.43 0.14 6.52
N LEU A 47 -9.37 -1.07 5.95
CA LEU A 47 -9.29 -2.30 6.74
C LEU A 47 -7.93 -2.44 7.43
N ASP A 48 -6.86 -1.95 6.82
CA ASP A 48 -5.51 -2.00 7.40
C ASP A 48 -5.36 -0.97 8.54
N LEU A 49 -5.94 0.22 8.39
CA LEU A 49 -6.04 1.19 9.48
C LEU A 49 -6.91 0.67 10.64
N MET A 50 -8.03 -0.01 10.34
CA MET A 50 -8.87 -0.63 11.38
C MET A 50 -8.13 -1.75 12.11
N ARG A 51 -7.39 -2.62 11.39
CA ARG A 51 -6.62 -3.72 11.99
C ARG A 51 -5.52 -3.22 12.92
N THR A 52 -4.96 -2.04 12.64
CA THR A 52 -3.93 -1.41 13.46
C THR A 52 -4.49 -0.48 14.54
N GLY A 53 -5.82 -0.36 14.65
CA GLY A 53 -6.50 0.51 15.61
C GLY A 53 -6.41 2.00 15.31
N LYS A 54 -5.94 2.38 14.12
CA LYS A 54 -5.85 3.78 13.66
C LYS A 54 -7.18 4.34 13.14
N LEU A 55 -8.12 3.47 12.79
CA LEU A 55 -9.44 3.84 12.30
C LEU A 55 -10.53 3.09 13.09
N PRO A 56 -11.56 3.77 13.60
CA PRO A 56 -12.70 3.09 14.19
C PRO A 56 -13.57 2.44 13.10
N ASP A 57 -14.48 1.55 13.50
CA ASP A 57 -15.46 0.97 12.56
C ASP A 57 -16.34 2.09 11.95
N PRO A 58 -16.27 2.32 10.62
CA PRO A 58 -17.03 3.38 9.97
C PRO A 58 -18.54 3.16 10.02
N PHE A 59 -18.99 1.91 10.18
CA PHE A 59 -20.42 1.58 10.24
C PHE A 59 -21.02 1.78 11.63
N TYR A 60 -20.20 2.13 12.63
CA TYR A 60 -20.69 2.40 13.97
C TYR A 60 -21.01 3.89 14.16
N ARG A 61 -22.29 4.19 14.44
CA ARG A 61 -22.79 5.54 14.74
C ARG A 61 -22.41 6.56 13.65
N LEU A 62 -21.72 7.64 14.03
CA LEU A 62 -21.31 8.75 13.15
C LEU A 62 -19.82 8.66 12.79
N ASN A 63 -19.22 7.47 12.90
CA ASN A 63 -17.81 7.29 12.57
C ASN A 63 -17.54 7.52 11.09
N GLU A 64 -18.54 7.45 10.20
CA GLU A 64 -18.43 7.87 8.80
C GLU A 64 -17.82 9.28 8.64
N LEU A 65 -18.11 10.20 9.57
CA LEU A 65 -17.56 11.56 9.56
C LEU A 65 -16.12 11.58 10.07
N VAL A 66 -15.79 10.68 10.99
CA VAL A 66 -14.46 10.57 11.60
C VAL A 66 -13.47 9.96 10.63
N VAL A 67 -13.90 9.08 9.72
CA VAL A 67 -13.00 8.38 8.79
C VAL A 67 -12.70 9.16 7.51
N LYS A 68 -13.36 10.30 7.27
CA LYS A 68 -13.25 11.07 6.01
C LYS A 68 -11.82 11.47 5.64
N TRP A 69 -10.98 11.74 6.64
CA TRP A 69 -9.58 12.14 6.40
C TRP A 69 -8.80 11.12 5.59
N VAL A 70 -9.21 9.84 5.58
CA VAL A 70 -8.54 8.77 4.82
C VAL A 70 -8.54 9.06 3.32
N GLU A 71 -9.59 9.71 2.81
CA GLU A 71 -9.73 10.11 1.41
C GLU A 71 -8.93 11.38 1.06
N GLU A 72 -8.49 12.13 2.07
CA GLU A 72 -7.73 13.38 1.92
C GLU A 72 -6.21 13.15 1.95
N ARG A 73 -5.80 11.87 2.04
CA ARG A 73 -4.40 11.43 2.09
C ARG A 73 -4.02 10.67 0.84
N GLU A 74 -2.75 10.72 0.51
CA GLU A 74 -2.17 9.76 -0.43
C GLU A 74 -1.57 8.58 0.33
N TRP A 75 -1.59 7.41 -0.31
CA TRP A 75 -1.26 6.14 0.30
C TRP A 75 -0.19 5.43 -0.49
N TRP A 76 0.87 5.01 0.20
CA TRP A 76 2.02 4.35 -0.40
C TRP A 76 2.15 2.94 0.13
N TYR A 77 2.00 1.97 -0.78
CA TYR A 77 2.25 0.56 -0.51
C TYR A 77 3.69 0.19 -0.88
N ARG A 78 4.34 -0.62 -0.05
CA ARG A 78 5.69 -1.14 -0.32
C ARG A 78 5.82 -2.61 0.05
N ARG A 79 6.53 -3.35 -0.79
CA ARG A 79 6.93 -4.72 -0.51
C ARG A 79 8.23 -5.04 -1.22
N ASP A 80 9.13 -5.64 -0.48
CA ASP A 80 10.32 -6.29 -1.02
C ASP A 80 10.02 -7.76 -1.30
N PHE A 81 10.56 -8.27 -2.39
CA PHE A 81 10.44 -9.68 -2.76
C PHE A 81 11.67 -10.12 -3.54
N GLU A 82 12.01 -11.39 -3.37
CA GLU A 82 13.09 -12.02 -4.14
C GLU A 82 12.52 -12.60 -5.44
N VAL A 83 13.26 -12.40 -6.53
CA VAL A 83 12.90 -12.95 -7.83
C VAL A 83 13.70 -14.22 -8.08
N PRO A 84 13.05 -15.39 -8.25
CA PRO A 84 13.75 -16.63 -8.55
C PRO A 84 14.51 -16.54 -9.89
N ALA A 85 15.71 -17.13 -9.93
CA ALA A 85 16.55 -17.14 -11.14
C ALA A 85 15.83 -17.74 -12.37
N GLU A 86 14.97 -18.74 -12.16
CA GLU A 86 14.14 -19.33 -13.21
C GLU A 86 13.17 -18.31 -13.83
N LEU A 87 12.62 -17.38 -13.05
CA LEU A 87 11.76 -16.33 -13.60
C LEU A 87 12.57 -15.38 -14.48
N LEU A 88 13.78 -15.02 -14.05
CA LEU A 88 14.69 -14.11 -14.76
C LEU A 88 15.32 -14.71 -16.02
N SER A 89 15.25 -16.04 -16.21
CA SER A 89 15.75 -16.70 -17.41
C SER A 89 14.78 -16.65 -18.60
N HIS A 90 13.58 -16.09 -18.42
CA HIS A 90 12.59 -15.94 -19.49
C HIS A 90 12.88 -14.67 -20.31
N ASP A 91 12.54 -14.69 -21.60
CA ASP A 91 12.72 -13.54 -22.50
C ASP A 91 11.91 -12.31 -22.09
N ALA A 92 10.82 -12.52 -21.35
CA ALA A 92 9.97 -11.47 -20.81
C ALA A 92 9.50 -11.81 -19.39
N VAL A 93 9.48 -10.79 -18.54
CA VAL A 93 8.96 -10.84 -17.16
C VAL A 93 7.97 -9.70 -16.98
N GLU A 94 6.75 -10.03 -16.58
CA GLU A 94 5.65 -9.06 -16.44
C GLU A 94 5.23 -8.93 -14.97
N LEU A 95 4.96 -7.70 -14.54
CA LEU A 95 4.27 -7.42 -13.28
C LEU A 95 2.78 -7.17 -13.59
N VAL A 96 1.91 -8.01 -13.04
CA VAL A 96 0.46 -7.98 -13.35
C VAL A 96 -0.34 -7.57 -12.12
N PHE A 97 -1.01 -6.42 -12.21
CA PHE A 97 -2.01 -5.98 -11.24
C PHE A 97 -3.40 -6.38 -11.72
N HIS A 98 -4.13 -7.16 -10.92
CA HIS A 98 -5.51 -7.57 -11.24
C HIS A 98 -6.54 -6.48 -10.89
N GLY A 99 -6.16 -5.51 -10.06
CA GLY A 99 -6.99 -4.37 -9.69
C GLY A 99 -6.18 -3.35 -8.89
N LEU A 100 -6.37 -2.07 -9.21
CA LEU A 100 -5.86 -0.91 -8.50
C LEU A 100 -7.02 0.08 -8.37
N ASP A 101 -7.22 0.62 -7.18
CA ASP A 101 -8.31 1.53 -6.86
C ASP A 101 -7.73 2.87 -6.37
N THR A 102 -7.67 3.92 -7.19
CA THR A 102 -7.80 3.92 -8.66
C THR A 102 -6.58 4.54 -9.33
N ALA A 103 -6.17 5.73 -8.90
CA ALA A 103 -4.96 6.41 -9.37
C ALA A 103 -3.72 5.87 -8.63
N ALA A 104 -2.78 5.29 -9.37
CA ALA A 104 -1.53 4.75 -8.85
C ALA A 104 -0.37 5.06 -9.82
N THR A 105 0.84 5.25 -9.27
CA THR A 105 2.08 5.50 -10.01
C THR A 105 3.15 4.46 -9.68
#